data_AF-A0A0K2TMG7-F1
#
_entry.id   AF-A0A0K2TMG7-F1
#
_cell.length_a   1.000
_cell.length_b   1.000
_cell.length_c   1.000
_cell.angle_alpha   90.00
_cell.angle_beta   90.00
_cell.angle_gamma   90.00
#
_symmetry.space_group_name_H-M   'P 1'
#
loop_
_entity.id
_entity.type
_entity.pdbx_description
1 polymer ?
#
loop_
_entity_poly.entity_id
_entity_poly.type
_entity_poly.pdbx_seq_one_letter_code
_entity_poly.pdbx_strand_id
1 'polypeptide(L)'
;MGLGIKYGHQLSHQVLFPQPIEKNKVSLSLKLYHDSTIEALKHYESSNDFKKAYLETAMLFKIFRKFWNCVNVNSLISSIKLRDERMPPITHENREQIDFLLSLYTWLKSQQDMSLHKKGLSSETFLAALQTSRGLDELSNYLLNETEAKYILLRKIYSDPL
;
A
#
# COMPACT_ATOMS: atom_id res chain seq x y z
N MET A 1 -31.92 -11.22 -18.00
CA MET A 1 -30.53 -11.41 -18.50
C MET A 1 -29.61 -10.76 -17.48
N GLY A 2 -28.87 -11.55 -16.70
CA GLY A 2 -28.02 -11.03 -15.62
C GLY A 2 -26.80 -10.31 -16.20
N LEU A 3 -26.54 -9.09 -15.76
CA LEU A 3 -25.32 -8.35 -16.07
C LEU A 3 -24.11 -9.21 -15.67
N GLY A 4 -23.16 -9.39 -16.59
CA GLY A 4 -21.95 -10.16 -16.35
C GLY A 4 -21.21 -9.68 -15.10
N ILE A 5 -20.70 -10.62 -14.29
CA ILE A 5 -20.00 -10.31 -13.04
C ILE A 5 -18.76 -9.47 -13.37
N LYS A 6 -18.72 -8.23 -12.86
CA LYS A 6 -17.56 -7.33 -13.01
C LYS A 6 -16.54 -7.63 -11.90
N TYR A 7 -15.50 -8.40 -12.21
CA TYR A 7 -14.44 -8.77 -11.25
C TYR A 7 -13.79 -7.54 -10.59
N GLY A 8 -13.35 -6.55 -11.38
CA GLY A 8 -12.76 -5.29 -10.89
C GLY A 8 -13.80 -4.18 -10.68
N HIS A 9 -14.82 -4.41 -9.85
CA HIS A 9 -15.97 -3.50 -9.76
C HIS A 9 -15.61 -2.06 -9.34
N GLN A 10 -14.60 -1.87 -8.48
CA GLN A 10 -14.09 -0.55 -8.06
C GLN A 10 -13.30 0.18 -9.14
N LEU A 11 -12.81 -0.53 -10.16
CA LEU A 11 -12.05 0.05 -11.26
C LEU A 11 -13.02 0.71 -12.25
N SER A 12 -13.07 2.03 -12.23
CA SER A 12 -13.86 2.85 -13.16
C SER A 12 -12.95 3.65 -14.08
N HIS A 13 -13.52 4.21 -15.15
CA HIS A 13 -12.79 5.09 -16.06
C HIS A 13 -12.09 6.24 -15.30
N GLN A 14 -12.76 6.81 -14.31
CA GLN A 14 -12.23 7.89 -13.47
C GLN A 14 -10.99 7.47 -12.65
N VAL A 15 -10.86 6.19 -12.29
CA VAL A 15 -9.70 5.68 -11.54
C VAL A 15 -8.46 5.59 -12.45
N LEU A 16 -8.65 5.22 -13.71
CA LEU A 16 -7.56 5.10 -14.70
C LEU A 16 -7.22 6.44 -15.36
N PHE A 17 -8.23 7.30 -15.54
CA PHE A 17 -8.13 8.59 -16.22
C PHE A 17 -8.71 9.70 -15.33
N PRO A 18 -8.09 10.00 -14.17
CA PRO A 18 -8.57 11.05 -13.29
C PRO A 18 -8.40 12.43 -13.94
N GLN A 19 -9.42 13.28 -13.78
CA GLN A 19 -9.32 14.68 -14.20
C GLN A 19 -8.32 15.44 -13.32
N PRO A 20 -7.77 16.60 -13.76
CA PRO A 20 -6.78 17.35 -12.98
C PRO A 20 -7.18 17.63 -11.53
N ILE A 21 -8.44 18.02 -11.29
CA ILE A 21 -8.99 18.27 -9.93
C ILE A 21 -9.12 17.00 -9.07
N GLU A 22 -9.00 15.83 -9.68
CA GLU A 22 -9.22 14.53 -9.03
C GLU A 22 -7.93 13.81 -8.68
N LYS A 23 -6.80 14.27 -9.21
CA LYS A 23 -5.47 13.67 -8.95
C LYS A 23 -5.08 13.68 -7.47
N ASN A 24 -5.64 14.60 -6.69
CA ASN A 24 -5.41 14.70 -5.25
C ASN A 24 -6.43 13.88 -4.42
N LYS A 25 -7.42 13.22 -5.06
CA LYS A 25 -8.40 12.40 -4.36
C LYS A 25 -7.80 11.03 -4.03
N VAL A 26 -7.30 10.87 -2.80
CA VAL A 26 -6.74 9.60 -2.28
C VAL A 26 -7.72 8.43 -2.50
N SER A 27 -9.02 8.68 -2.41
CA SER A 27 -10.06 7.66 -2.63
C SER A 27 -10.03 7.01 -4.02
N LEU A 28 -9.57 7.71 -5.07
CA LEU A 28 -9.40 7.12 -6.41
C LEU A 28 -8.21 6.18 -6.44
N SER A 29 -7.08 6.58 -5.84
CA SER A 29 -5.90 5.72 -5.70
C SER A 29 -6.22 4.46 -4.89
N LEU A 30 -7.01 4.57 -3.82
CA LEU A 30 -7.42 3.41 -3.03
C LEU A 30 -8.29 2.41 -3.80
N LYS A 31 -9.10 2.89 -4.75
CA LYS A 31 -9.90 2.02 -5.64
C LYS A 31 -9.03 1.28 -6.64
N LEU A 32 -7.92 1.88 -7.10
CA LEU A 32 -6.97 1.22 -7.99
C LEU A 32 -6.35 -0.01 -7.32
N TYR A 33 -5.89 0.14 -6.06
CA TYR A 33 -5.28 -0.94 -5.28
C TYR A 33 -6.28 -1.81 -4.50
N HIS A 34 -7.57 -1.74 -4.84
CA HIS A 34 -8.60 -2.51 -4.14
C HIS A 34 -8.45 -4.02 -4.42
N ASP A 35 -8.80 -4.85 -3.43
CA ASP A 35 -8.68 -6.31 -3.52
C ASP A 35 -9.41 -6.87 -4.76
N SER A 36 -10.58 -6.33 -5.11
CA SER A 36 -11.29 -6.72 -6.34
C SER A 36 -10.48 -6.48 -7.62
N THR A 37 -9.69 -5.39 -7.66
CA THR A 37 -8.83 -5.08 -8.81
C THR A 37 -7.66 -6.06 -8.87
N ILE A 38 -7.05 -6.35 -7.73
CA ILE A 38 -5.96 -7.33 -7.62
C ILE A 38 -6.43 -8.72 -8.07
N GLU A 39 -7.58 -9.18 -7.58
CA GLU A 39 -8.12 -10.49 -7.96
C GLU A 39 -8.57 -10.53 -9.43
N ALA A 40 -9.10 -9.42 -9.97
CA ALA A 40 -9.40 -9.34 -11.39
C ALA A 40 -8.14 -9.49 -12.26
N LEU A 41 -7.04 -8.82 -11.88
CA LEU A 41 -5.76 -8.94 -12.60
C LEU A 41 -5.27 -10.40 -12.60
N LYS A 42 -5.33 -11.09 -11.45
CA LYS A 42 -4.98 -12.52 -11.36
C LYS A 42 -5.90 -13.40 -12.20
N HIS A 43 -7.21 -13.13 -12.21
CA HIS A 43 -8.15 -13.90 -13.02
C HIS A 43 -7.82 -13.80 -14.52
N TYR A 44 -7.52 -12.58 -15.00
CA TYR A 44 -7.19 -12.35 -16.41
C TYR A 44 -5.78 -12.79 -16.80
N GLU A 45 -4.88 -13.03 -15.83
CA GLU A 45 -3.59 -13.67 -16.12
C GLU A 45 -3.80 -15.06 -16.73
N SER A 46 -4.75 -15.85 -16.24
CA SER A 46 -4.95 -17.20 -16.76
C SER A 46 -5.55 -17.24 -18.18
N SER A 47 -6.19 -16.15 -18.63
CA SER A 47 -7.07 -16.11 -19.81
C SER A 47 -6.60 -15.25 -20.99
N ASN A 48 -5.42 -14.62 -20.93
CA ASN A 48 -4.99 -13.62 -21.92
C ASN A 48 -3.55 -13.86 -22.42
N ASP A 49 -3.10 -13.21 -23.49
CA ASP A 49 -1.71 -13.33 -23.99
C ASP A 49 -0.69 -12.54 -23.15
N PHE A 50 -1.17 -11.57 -22.36
CA PHE A 50 -0.35 -10.72 -21.47
C PHE A 50 -0.22 -11.26 -20.04
N LYS A 51 -0.26 -12.59 -19.87
CA LYS A 51 -0.33 -13.31 -18.58
C LYS A 51 0.59 -12.72 -17.51
N LYS A 52 1.89 -12.65 -17.84
CA LYS A 52 2.94 -12.23 -16.91
C LYS A 52 2.76 -10.78 -16.42
N ALA A 53 2.41 -9.86 -17.32
CA ALA A 53 2.24 -8.46 -16.97
C ALA A 53 1.07 -8.24 -15.99
N TYR A 54 -0.02 -8.99 -16.13
CA TYR A 54 -1.15 -8.93 -15.21
C TYR A 54 -0.77 -9.41 -13.81
N LEU A 55 -0.05 -10.52 -13.70
CA LEU A 55 0.40 -11.05 -12.41
C LEU A 55 1.39 -10.11 -11.72
N GLU A 56 2.38 -9.61 -12.45
CA GLU A 56 3.37 -8.66 -11.91
C GLU A 56 2.68 -7.37 -11.41
N THR A 57 1.70 -6.86 -12.16
CA THR A 57 0.89 -5.70 -11.74
C THR A 57 0.09 -6.01 -10.49
N ALA A 58 -0.53 -7.19 -10.40
CA ALA A 58 -1.29 -7.60 -9.22
C ALA A 58 -0.40 -7.71 -7.97
N MET A 59 0.82 -8.24 -8.13
CA MET A 59 1.81 -8.34 -7.06
C MET A 59 2.24 -6.95 -6.58
N LEU A 60 2.54 -6.03 -7.52
CA LEU A 60 2.87 -4.65 -7.18
C LEU A 60 1.73 -3.93 -6.45
N PHE A 61 0.49 -4.09 -6.93
CA PHE A 61 -0.69 -3.51 -6.28
C PHE A 61 -0.88 -4.06 -4.87
N LYS A 62 -0.60 -5.35 -4.65
CA LYS A 62 -0.63 -5.96 -3.33
C LYS A 62 0.40 -5.36 -2.37
N ILE A 63 1.59 -5.00 -2.86
CA ILE A 63 2.61 -4.30 -2.06
C ILE A 63 2.08 -2.93 -1.60
N PHE A 64 1.55 -2.12 -2.52
CA PHE A 64 1.01 -0.80 -2.17
C PHE A 64 -0.22 -0.89 -1.26
N ARG A 65 -1.07 -1.89 -1.47
CA ARG A 65 -2.21 -2.17 -0.57
C ARG A 65 -1.74 -2.53 0.83
N LYS A 66 -0.72 -3.39 0.96
CA LYS A 66 -0.13 -3.76 2.26
C LYS A 66 0.53 -2.56 2.93
N PHE A 67 1.24 -1.72 2.17
CA PHE A 67 1.80 -0.48 2.68
C PHE A 67 0.73 0.45 3.24
N TRP A 68 -0.34 0.71 2.48
CA TRP A 68 -1.45 1.53 2.97
C TRP A 68 -2.08 0.97 4.24
N ASN A 69 -2.33 -0.34 4.29
CA ASN A 69 -2.91 -0.99 5.46
C ASN A 69 -1.99 -0.91 6.70
N CYS A 70 -0.68 -1.00 6.50
CA CYS A 70 0.33 -0.83 7.55
C CYS A 70 0.33 0.60 8.12
N VAL A 71 0.37 1.60 7.25
CA VAL A 71 0.47 3.01 7.69
C VAL A 71 -0.85 3.57 8.20
N ASN A 72 -2.00 3.11 7.69
CA ASN A 72 -3.31 3.70 7.98
C ASN A 72 -4.02 3.09 9.22
N VAL A 73 -3.28 2.47 10.14
CA VAL A 73 -3.84 1.92 11.39
C VAL A 73 -4.08 3.03 12.40
N ASN A 74 -5.35 3.21 12.80
CA ASN A 74 -5.80 4.37 13.59
C ASN A 74 -6.20 4.06 15.04
N SER A 75 -6.38 2.79 15.36
CA SER A 75 -6.80 2.31 16.68
C SER A 75 -6.40 0.85 16.86
N LEU A 76 -6.33 0.39 18.11
CA LEU A 76 -6.06 -1.02 18.43
C LEU A 76 -7.10 -1.99 17.85
N ILE A 77 -8.30 -1.49 17.57
CA ILE A 77 -9.42 -2.28 17.05
C ILE A 77 -9.71 -1.97 15.58
N SER A 78 -8.77 -1.35 14.85
CA SER A 78 -8.95 -1.05 13.42
C SER A 78 -9.22 -2.32 12.62
N SER A 79 -8.50 -3.40 12.89
CA SER A 79 -8.71 -4.71 12.25
C SER A 79 -10.12 -5.25 12.48
N ILE A 80 -10.64 -5.12 13.71
CA ILE A 80 -12.00 -5.56 14.07
C ILE A 80 -13.05 -4.66 13.42
N LYS A 81 -12.91 -3.34 13.56
CA LYS A 81 -13.88 -2.37 13.03
C LYS A 81 -14.01 -2.43 11.51
N LEU A 82 -12.89 -2.60 10.81
CA LEU A 82 -12.85 -2.68 9.35
C LEU A 82 -12.99 -4.10 8.83
N ARG A 83 -13.00 -5.11 9.72
CA ARG A 83 -12.96 -6.54 9.37
C ARG A 83 -11.79 -6.84 8.43
N ASP A 84 -10.63 -6.24 8.70
CA ASP A 84 -9.41 -6.40 7.94
C ASP A 84 -8.25 -6.76 8.88
N GLU A 85 -7.96 -8.07 8.99
CA GLU A 85 -6.89 -8.61 9.83
C GLU A 85 -5.49 -8.13 9.41
N ARG A 86 -5.36 -7.55 8.19
CA ARG A 86 -4.11 -7.00 7.66
C ARG A 86 -3.78 -5.62 8.23
N MET A 87 -4.60 -5.09 9.15
CA MET A 87 -4.38 -3.83 9.85
C MET A 87 -4.21 -4.01 11.37
N PRO A 88 -3.29 -4.88 11.87
CA PRO A 88 -3.01 -4.93 13.29
C PRO A 88 -2.31 -3.64 13.75
N PRO A 89 -2.44 -3.25 15.04
CA PRO A 89 -1.49 -2.34 15.66
C PRO A 89 -0.11 -3.00 15.74
N ILE A 90 0.95 -2.18 15.82
CA ILE A 90 2.32 -2.68 16.04
C ILE A 90 2.52 -2.83 17.55
N THR A 91 3.00 -3.97 18.03
CA THR A 91 3.31 -4.24 19.44
C THR A 91 4.65 -4.96 19.59
N HIS A 92 5.04 -5.30 20.82
CA HIS A 92 6.23 -6.15 21.03
C HIS A 92 6.03 -7.55 20.46
N GLU A 93 4.82 -8.09 20.56
CA GLU A 93 4.45 -9.44 20.11
C GLU A 93 4.14 -9.49 18.61
N ASN A 94 3.70 -8.39 18.02
CA ASN A 94 3.38 -8.30 16.59
C ASN A 94 4.15 -7.16 15.92
N ARG A 95 5.24 -7.54 15.24
CA ARG A 95 6.14 -6.63 14.51
C ARG A 95 6.05 -6.78 12.98
N GLU A 96 5.05 -7.48 12.45
CA GLU A 96 4.95 -7.77 11.01
C GLU A 96 4.98 -6.52 10.12
N GLN A 97 4.44 -5.40 10.60
CA GLN A 97 4.42 -4.11 9.93
C GLN A 97 5.83 -3.51 9.85
N ILE A 98 6.61 -3.61 10.93
CA ILE A 98 8.01 -3.16 10.99
C ILE A 98 8.82 -3.97 9.98
N ASP A 99 8.71 -5.30 10.04
CA ASP A 99 9.42 -6.21 9.13
C ASP A 99 9.05 -5.94 7.66
N PHE A 100 7.77 -5.66 7.40
CA PHE A 100 7.31 -5.26 6.08
C PHE A 100 7.90 -3.92 5.64
N LEU A 101 7.95 -2.90 6.49
CA LEU A 101 8.51 -1.58 6.17
C LEU A 101 10.01 -1.68 5.84
N LEU A 102 10.76 -2.48 6.60
CA LEU A 102 12.18 -2.75 6.31
C LEU A 102 12.35 -3.51 4.99
N SER A 103 11.50 -4.51 4.74
CA SER A 103 11.51 -5.26 3.49
C SER A 103 11.16 -4.37 2.29
N LEU A 104 10.19 -3.47 2.44
CA LEU A 104 9.80 -2.49 1.43
C LEU A 104 10.94 -1.50 1.16
N TYR A 105 11.59 -0.98 2.20
CA TYR A 105 12.78 -0.13 2.06
C TYR A 105 13.88 -0.83 1.27
N THR A 106 14.18 -2.09 1.62
CA THR A 106 15.23 -2.88 0.95
C THR A 106 14.88 -3.13 -0.50
N TRP A 107 13.62 -3.49 -0.77
CA TRP A 107 13.12 -3.64 -2.13
C TRP A 107 13.21 -2.33 -2.90
N LEU A 108 12.71 -1.20 -2.38
CA LEU A 108 12.82 0.11 -3.03
C LEU A 108 14.28 0.44 -3.34
N LYS A 109 15.19 0.26 -2.38
CA LYS A 109 16.63 0.51 -2.58
C LYS A 109 17.21 -0.32 -3.74
N SER A 110 16.80 -1.59 -3.88
CA SER A 110 17.22 -2.43 -5.01
C SER A 110 16.69 -1.94 -6.37
N GLN A 111 15.60 -1.16 -6.38
CA GLN A 111 15.03 -0.57 -7.59
C GLN A 111 15.63 0.80 -7.93
N GLN A 112 16.49 1.36 -7.06
CA GLN A 112 17.04 2.72 -7.22
C GLN A 112 17.82 2.86 -8.54
N ASP A 113 18.63 1.85 -8.88
CA ASP A 113 19.41 1.87 -10.13
C ASP A 113 18.55 1.62 -11.37
N MET A 114 17.41 0.93 -11.23
CA MET A 114 16.43 0.74 -12.30
C MET A 114 15.52 1.96 -12.51
N SER A 115 15.44 2.87 -11.53
CA SER A 115 14.57 4.05 -11.57
C SER A 115 15.05 5.18 -12.50
N LEU A 116 16.26 5.06 -13.07
CA LEU A 116 16.80 5.99 -14.07
C LEU A 116 16.06 5.96 -15.43
N HIS A 117 15.07 5.08 -15.59
CA HIS A 117 14.22 5.03 -16.78
C HIS A 117 13.10 6.09 -16.75
N LYS A 118 12.97 6.86 -17.84
CA LYS A 118 12.09 8.04 -18.05
C LYS A 118 10.57 7.87 -17.82
N LYS A 119 10.08 6.74 -17.27
CA LYS A 119 8.65 6.42 -17.11
C LYS A 119 8.25 5.96 -15.68
N GLY A 120 9.11 6.18 -14.68
CA GLY A 120 8.84 5.81 -13.28
C GLY A 120 8.35 6.95 -12.38
N LEU A 121 8.42 6.74 -11.06
CA LEU A 121 8.25 7.81 -10.06
C LEU A 121 9.32 8.89 -10.26
N SER A 122 9.01 10.14 -9.90
CA SER A 122 10.05 11.18 -9.82
C SER A 122 11.08 10.81 -8.76
N SER A 123 12.31 11.31 -8.89
CA SER A 123 13.37 11.09 -7.90
C SER A 123 12.93 11.48 -6.49
N GLU A 124 12.22 12.61 -6.36
CA GLU A 124 11.70 13.11 -5.09
C GLU A 124 10.64 12.17 -4.52
N THR A 125 9.71 11.70 -5.35
CA THR A 125 8.65 10.78 -4.90
C THR A 125 9.23 9.42 -4.48
N PHE A 126 10.22 8.94 -5.22
CA PHE A 126 10.91 7.70 -4.91
C PHE A 126 11.70 7.81 -3.60
N LEU A 127 12.47 8.88 -3.43
CA LEU A 127 13.22 9.14 -2.19
C LEU A 127 12.29 9.32 -1.00
N ALA A 128 11.15 10.00 -1.17
CA ALA A 128 10.14 10.14 -0.13
C ALA A 128 9.59 8.76 0.29
N ALA A 129 9.26 7.87 -0.65
CA ALA A 129 8.80 6.51 -0.35
C ALA A 129 9.88 5.69 0.40
N LEU A 130 11.14 5.79 -0.05
CA LEU A 130 12.28 5.11 0.55
C LEU A 130 12.51 5.58 2.00
N GLN A 131 12.60 6.89 2.21
CA GLN A 131 12.83 7.51 3.52
C GLN A 131 11.65 7.28 4.46
N THR A 132 10.42 7.38 3.96
CA THR A 132 9.22 7.11 4.76
C THR A 132 9.20 5.66 5.26
N SER A 133 9.50 4.71 4.38
CA SER A 133 9.53 3.29 4.75
C SER A 133 10.57 3.02 5.84
N ARG A 134 11.79 3.57 5.68
CA ARG A 134 12.85 3.40 6.68
C ARG A 134 12.58 4.15 7.98
N GLY A 135 12.13 5.39 7.90
CA GLY A 135 11.89 6.24 9.06
C GLY A 135 10.78 5.69 9.95
N LEU A 136 9.71 5.14 9.38
CA LEU A 136 8.63 4.53 10.17
C LEU A 136 9.07 3.23 10.84
N ASP A 137 9.89 2.43 10.18
CA ASP A 137 10.53 1.23 10.77
C ASP A 137 11.43 1.61 11.96
N GLU A 138 12.37 2.53 11.77
CA GLU A 138 13.29 2.98 12.83
C GLU A 138 12.53 3.64 13.99
N LEU A 139 11.58 4.52 13.69
CA LEU A 139 10.77 5.20 14.70
C LEU A 139 9.92 4.21 15.50
N SER A 140 9.30 3.22 14.84
CA SER A 140 8.49 2.21 15.54
C SER A 140 9.35 1.37 16.47
N ASN A 141 10.53 0.95 16.02
CA ASN A 141 11.47 0.22 16.86
C ASN A 141 11.95 1.05 18.04
N TYR A 142 12.32 2.31 17.81
CA TYR A 142 12.73 3.22 18.88
C TYR A 142 11.63 3.41 19.91
N LEU A 143 10.40 3.70 19.49
CA LEU A 143 9.29 3.92 20.41
C LEU A 143 8.98 2.66 21.23
N LEU A 144 9.00 1.48 20.62
CA LEU A 144 8.74 0.23 21.35
C LEU A 144 9.88 -0.13 22.30
N ASN A 145 11.14 0.05 21.89
CA ASN A 145 12.28 -0.47 22.65
C ASN A 145 12.82 0.51 23.69
N GLU A 146 12.79 1.82 23.39
CA GLU A 146 13.43 2.86 24.18
C GLU A 146 12.43 3.70 24.99
N THR A 147 11.13 3.42 24.86
CA THR A 147 10.07 4.12 25.62
C THR A 147 9.09 3.13 26.23
N GLU A 148 8.14 3.61 27.04
CA GLU A 148 7.07 2.79 27.63
C GLU A 148 5.88 2.54 26.67
N ALA A 149 6.06 2.79 25.37
CA ALA A 149 5.00 2.60 24.39
C ALA A 149 4.64 1.11 24.23
N LYS A 150 3.42 0.74 24.63
CA LYS A 150 2.91 -0.63 24.49
C LYS A 150 2.58 -1.02 23.04
N TYR A 151 2.25 -0.02 22.23
CA TYR A 151 1.85 -0.20 20.84
C TYR A 151 2.06 1.08 20.04
N ILE A 152 2.16 0.94 18.71
CA ILE A 152 2.29 2.05 17.76
C ILE A 152 1.13 2.04 16.77
N LEU A 153 0.57 3.22 16.53
CA LEU A 153 -0.46 3.48 15.52
C LEU A 153 0.10 4.45 14.49
N LEU A 154 0.63 3.92 13.39
CA LEU A 154 1.34 4.74 12.39
C LEU A 154 0.49 5.89 11.82
N ARG A 155 -0.84 5.75 11.75
CA ARG A 155 -1.70 6.83 11.26
C ARG A 155 -1.62 8.09 12.12
N LYS A 156 -1.24 7.98 13.39
CA LYS A 156 -1.08 9.12 14.30
C LYS A 156 0.19 9.94 14.02
N ILE A 157 1.03 9.49 13.10
CA ILE A 157 2.31 10.11 12.76
C ILE A 157 2.20 11.03 11.53
N TYR A 158 1.18 10.86 10.68
CA TYR A 158 1.01 11.67 9.45
C TYR A 158 0.21 12.96 9.68
N SER A 159 0.37 13.90 8.75
CA SER A 159 -0.18 15.26 8.78
C SER A 159 -1.66 15.40 8.44
N ASP A 160 -2.39 14.32 8.09
CA ASP A 160 -3.81 14.40 7.73
C ASP A 160 -4.71 15.17 8.75
N PRO A 161 -4.43 15.13 10.08
CA PRO A 161 -5.20 15.91 11.05
C PRO A 161 -4.77 17.38 11.24
N LEU A 162 -3.73 17.85 10.54
CA LEU A 162 -3.25 19.25 10.58
C LEU A 162 -4.08 20.12 9.62
#